data_AF-A0A0G1K590-F1
#
_entry.id   AF-A0A0G1K590-F1
#
_cell.length_a   1.000
_cell.length_b   1.000
_cell.length_c   1.000
_cell.angle_alpha   90.00
_cell.angle_beta   90.00
_cell.angle_gamma   90.00
#
_symmetry.space_group_name_H-M   'P 1'
#
loop_
_entity.id
_entity.type
_entity.pdbx_description
1 polymer ?
#
loop_
_entity_poly.entity_id
_entity_poly.type
_entity_poly.pdbx_seq_one_letter_code
_entity_poly.pdbx_strand_id
1 'polypeptide(L)'
;MICLNDLSPTKINLDNFQDRILNFWSNFQISRSISDNAILLRFLSFDEQTMAIKVATDITYRDVVGLRKPEAAKPAPFYVVTAIAKVVTSDNFVVWQERDTGDWPHSIELSGGFLRALNIQNGVLSVDDFITDRVARDFGIAKTYLTNLEFHSLFMYDAILEAMCCYTLNLTLSRDELIKLNPEHSFHFTKTDFNPTVDTIHGTLPLHQPSVAVWERLK
;
A
#
# COMPACT_ATOMS: atom_id res chain seq x y z
N MET A 1 6.84 -3.19 15.73
CA MET A 1 7.78 -2.30 15.04
C MET A 1 8.55 -3.09 14.02
N ILE A 2 8.28 -2.83 12.74
CA ILE A 2 9.08 -3.37 11.63
C ILE A 2 10.09 -2.33 11.17
N CYS A 3 11.38 -2.60 11.42
CA CYS A 3 12.46 -1.66 11.10
C CYS A 3 12.87 -1.75 9.62
N LEU A 4 13.30 -0.63 9.05
CA LEU A 4 13.86 -0.53 7.70
C LEU A 4 15.38 -0.43 7.77
N ASN A 5 16.08 -1.39 7.17
CA ASN A 5 17.53 -1.42 7.06
C ASN A 5 17.95 -1.22 5.60
N ASP A 6 18.40 0.00 5.26
CA ASP A 6 18.88 0.31 3.91
C ASP A 6 20.28 -0.28 3.67
N LEU A 7 20.39 -1.14 2.66
CA LEU A 7 21.62 -1.80 2.22
C LEU A 7 22.08 -1.31 0.84
N SER A 8 21.68 -0.10 0.45
CA SER A 8 22.22 0.58 -0.72
C SER A 8 23.74 0.73 -0.58
N PRO A 9 24.53 0.42 -1.63
CA PRO A 9 24.15 0.51 -3.05
C PRO A 9 23.94 -0.84 -3.76
N THR A 10 23.28 -1.81 -3.13
CA THR A 10 22.89 -3.04 -3.84
C THR A 10 22.06 -2.68 -5.09
N LYS A 11 22.56 -3.02 -6.30
CA LYS A 11 21.91 -2.70 -7.58
C LYS A 11 21.30 -3.92 -8.25
N ILE A 12 20.06 -3.78 -8.72
CA ILE A 12 19.41 -4.72 -9.63
C ILE A 12 19.79 -4.43 -11.09
N ASN A 13 19.97 -5.48 -11.89
CA ASN A 13 20.07 -5.35 -13.35
C ASN A 13 18.68 -5.52 -13.97
N LEU A 14 18.20 -4.50 -14.67
CA LEU A 14 16.93 -4.50 -15.39
C LEU A 14 17.11 -4.29 -16.91
N ASP A 15 18.30 -4.57 -17.45
CA ASP A 15 18.65 -4.29 -18.86
C ASP A 15 17.69 -5.00 -19.82
N ASN A 16 17.38 -6.28 -19.54
CA ASN A 16 16.44 -7.09 -20.32
C ASN A 16 14.97 -6.62 -20.25
N PHE A 17 14.67 -5.65 -19.39
CA PHE A 17 13.33 -5.14 -19.14
C PHE A 17 13.13 -3.68 -19.59
N GLN A 18 14.19 -2.97 -19.96
CA GLN A 18 14.14 -1.52 -20.21
C GLN A 18 13.13 -1.14 -21.29
N ASP A 19 13.16 -1.78 -22.46
CA ASP A 19 12.24 -1.47 -23.56
C ASP A 19 10.78 -1.63 -23.13
N ARG A 20 10.49 -2.70 -22.39
CA ARG A 20 9.16 -2.96 -21.86
C ARG A 20 8.73 -1.89 -20.85
N ILE A 21 9.61 -1.56 -19.90
CA ILE A 21 9.35 -0.54 -18.88
C ILE A 21 9.02 0.79 -19.56
N LEU A 22 9.84 1.21 -20.51
CA LEU A 22 9.69 2.48 -21.22
C LEU A 22 8.42 2.52 -22.07
N ASN A 23 8.13 1.46 -22.83
CA ASN A 23 6.94 1.37 -23.67
C ASN A 23 5.66 1.41 -22.82
N PHE A 24 5.60 0.64 -21.73
CA PHE A 24 4.44 0.63 -20.87
C PHE A 24 4.24 1.97 -20.16
N TRP A 25 5.32 2.53 -19.61
CA TRP A 25 5.28 3.82 -18.91
C TRP A 25 4.81 4.95 -19.82
N SER A 26 5.30 5.01 -21.06
CA SER A 26 4.89 6.03 -22.03
C SER A 26 3.39 5.99 -22.31
N ASN A 27 2.85 4.79 -22.54
CA ASN A 27 1.41 4.58 -22.72
C ASN A 27 0.62 4.95 -21.45
N PHE A 28 1.15 4.57 -20.29
CA PHE A 28 0.54 4.83 -19.00
C PHE A 28 0.41 6.33 -18.70
N GLN A 29 1.48 7.12 -18.93
CA GLN A 29 1.48 8.57 -18.74
C GLN A 29 0.43 9.30 -19.59
N ILE A 30 0.23 8.85 -20.84
CA ILE A 30 -0.80 9.40 -21.74
C ILE A 30 -2.20 9.18 -21.15
N SER A 31 -2.42 8.04 -20.48
CA SER A 31 -3.75 7.63 -20.02
C SER A 31 -4.16 8.10 -18.63
N ARG A 32 -3.20 8.50 -17.76
CA ARG A 32 -3.46 8.70 -16.31
C ARG A 32 -2.95 10.01 -15.71
N SER A 33 -2.38 10.92 -16.51
CA SER A 33 -1.83 12.20 -16.04
C SER A 33 -0.85 12.09 -14.86
N ILE A 34 -0.09 10.99 -14.79
CA ILE A 34 0.91 10.74 -13.74
C ILE A 34 2.29 11.20 -14.22
N SER A 35 2.90 12.08 -13.43
CA SER A 35 4.24 12.60 -13.68
C SER A 35 5.28 12.15 -12.66
N ASP A 36 4.86 11.75 -11.46
CA ASP A 36 5.79 11.38 -10.39
C ASP A 36 6.38 9.97 -10.61
N ASN A 37 7.71 9.90 -10.70
CA ASN A 37 8.48 8.66 -10.78
C ASN A 37 9.38 8.52 -9.56
N ALA A 38 8.76 8.36 -8.39
CA ALA A 38 9.46 8.28 -7.11
C ALA A 38 10.43 7.07 -7.05
N ILE A 39 11.55 7.25 -6.33
CA ILE A 39 12.44 6.17 -5.94
C ILE A 39 11.77 5.39 -4.81
N LEU A 40 11.66 4.06 -4.97
CA LEU A 40 10.95 3.18 -4.05
C LEU A 40 11.92 2.27 -3.30
N LEU A 41 11.43 1.68 -2.20
CA LEU A 41 12.20 0.71 -1.42
C LEU A 41 12.04 -0.69 -2.02
N ARG A 42 13.07 -1.21 -2.68
CA ARG A 42 13.13 -2.61 -3.12
C ARG A 42 13.34 -3.52 -1.93
N PHE A 43 12.50 -4.54 -1.80
CA PHE A 43 12.64 -5.60 -0.80
C PHE A 43 13.83 -6.51 -1.13
N LEU A 44 14.67 -6.79 -0.12
CA LEU A 44 15.77 -7.76 -0.21
C LEU A 44 15.47 -9.02 0.60
N SER A 45 15.09 -8.83 1.87
CA SER A 45 14.77 -9.92 2.79
C SER A 45 14.07 -9.39 4.04
N PHE A 46 13.39 -10.29 4.75
CA PHE A 46 12.79 -10.04 6.06
C PHE A 46 13.44 -10.94 7.10
N ASP A 47 13.84 -10.35 8.22
CA ASP A 47 14.36 -11.05 9.38
C ASP A 47 13.28 -11.06 10.47
N GLU A 48 12.67 -12.21 10.69
CA GLU A 48 11.59 -12.39 11.67
C GLU A 48 12.07 -12.28 13.13
N GLN A 49 13.34 -12.55 13.40
CA GLN A 49 13.87 -12.46 14.78
C GLN A 49 14.03 -11.01 15.21
N THR A 50 14.46 -10.16 14.27
CA THR A 50 14.68 -8.72 14.52
C THR A 50 13.53 -7.85 14.04
N MET A 51 12.51 -8.43 13.40
CA MET A 51 11.42 -7.74 12.71
C MET A 51 11.96 -6.63 11.78
N ALA A 52 12.96 -6.95 10.97
CA ALA A 52 13.62 -5.98 10.12
C ALA A 52 13.53 -6.34 8.64
N ILE A 53 13.15 -5.38 7.81
CA ILE A 53 13.17 -5.50 6.36
C ILE A 53 14.46 -4.86 5.84
N LYS A 54 15.26 -5.66 5.13
CA LYS A 54 16.42 -5.16 4.39
C LYS A 54 15.94 -4.64 3.03
N VAL A 55 16.31 -3.40 2.70
CA VAL A 55 15.86 -2.71 1.49
C VAL A 55 17.01 -2.15 0.66
N ALA A 56 16.72 -1.80 -0.59
CA ALA A 56 17.60 -1.00 -1.47
C ALA A 56 16.79 0.10 -2.17
N THR A 57 17.44 1.20 -2.57
CA THR A 57 16.79 2.37 -3.20
C THR A 57 17.17 2.55 -4.67
N ASP A 58 17.11 1.46 -5.44
CA ASP A 58 17.63 1.36 -6.80
C ASP A 58 16.56 1.06 -7.87
N ILE A 59 15.29 1.14 -7.49
CA ILE A 59 14.13 1.03 -8.39
C ILE A 59 13.23 2.26 -8.26
N THR A 60 12.42 2.50 -9.29
CA THR A 60 11.44 3.59 -9.29
C THR A 60 10.02 3.10 -9.54
N TYR A 61 9.05 3.98 -9.33
CA TYR A 61 7.64 3.69 -9.59
C TYR A 61 7.38 3.24 -11.04
N ARG A 62 8.08 3.86 -12.00
CA ARG A 62 8.09 3.44 -13.39
C ARG A 62 8.49 1.98 -13.58
N ASP A 63 9.52 1.50 -12.87
CA ASP A 63 9.99 0.12 -13.01
C ASP A 63 8.90 -0.87 -12.54
N VAL A 64 8.25 -0.57 -11.40
CA VAL A 64 7.11 -1.34 -10.88
C VAL A 64 5.96 -1.36 -11.88
N VAL A 65 5.53 -0.18 -12.35
CA VAL A 65 4.39 -0.04 -13.25
C VAL A 65 4.64 -0.69 -14.61
N GLY A 66 5.87 -0.63 -15.12
CA GLY A 66 6.26 -1.25 -16.39
C GLY A 66 6.33 -2.78 -16.35
N LEU A 67 6.56 -3.34 -15.17
CA LEU A 67 6.77 -4.77 -14.97
C LEU A 67 5.58 -5.51 -14.37
N ARG A 68 4.69 -4.84 -13.61
CA ARG A 68 3.45 -5.45 -13.12
C ARG A 68 2.56 -5.88 -14.30
N LYS A 69 2.25 -7.17 -14.40
CA LYS A 69 1.19 -7.77 -15.27
C LYS A 69 1.16 -9.30 -15.09
N PRO A 70 0.02 -9.98 -15.31
CA PRO A 70 -0.12 -11.43 -15.11
C PRO A 70 0.81 -12.29 -15.98
N GLU A 71 1.19 -11.79 -17.15
CA GLU A 71 1.98 -12.51 -18.18
C GLU A 71 3.49 -12.28 -18.04
N ALA A 72 3.90 -11.46 -17.08
CA ALA A 72 5.22 -10.90 -16.97
C ALA A 72 6.13 -11.73 -16.09
N ALA A 73 6.96 -12.57 -16.70
CA ALA A 73 8.15 -13.20 -16.10
C ALA A 73 7.89 -13.81 -14.70
N LYS A 74 7.58 -15.11 -14.66
CA LYS A 74 7.83 -15.90 -13.45
C LYS A 74 9.28 -16.41 -13.50
N PRO A 75 10.09 -16.15 -12.46
CA PRO A 75 9.79 -15.42 -11.22
C PRO A 75 9.87 -13.88 -11.38
N ALA A 76 9.14 -13.16 -10.51
CA ALA A 76 9.19 -11.71 -10.41
C ALA A 76 10.64 -11.21 -10.21
N PRO A 77 11.12 -10.21 -10.96
CA PRO A 77 12.52 -9.78 -10.90
C PRO A 77 12.88 -9.08 -9.58
N PHE A 78 11.88 -8.50 -8.90
CA PHE A 78 12.02 -7.88 -7.58
C PHE A 78 10.63 -7.70 -6.95
N TYR A 79 10.64 -7.28 -5.68
CA TYR A 79 9.46 -6.77 -5.00
C TYR A 79 9.74 -5.38 -4.42
N VAL A 80 8.73 -4.53 -4.38
CA VAL A 80 8.75 -3.24 -3.70
C VAL A 80 8.05 -3.37 -2.35
N VAL A 81 8.57 -2.71 -1.32
CA VAL A 81 7.95 -2.71 0.01
C VAL A 81 6.73 -1.78 0.00
N THR A 82 5.58 -2.32 0.39
CA THR A 82 4.36 -1.54 0.62
C THR A 82 3.79 -1.89 1.99
N ALA A 83 2.90 -1.03 2.48
CA ALA A 83 2.14 -1.31 3.70
C ALA A 83 0.70 -0.90 3.51
N ILE A 84 -0.20 -1.65 4.14
CA ILE A 84 -1.64 -1.47 4.02
C ILE A 84 -2.32 -1.85 5.32
N ALA A 85 -3.30 -1.06 5.73
CA ALA A 85 -3.98 -1.20 7.01
C ALA A 85 -5.49 -1.37 6.81
N LYS A 86 -6.04 -2.42 7.44
CA LYS A 86 -7.45 -2.51 7.76
C LYS A 86 -7.73 -1.58 8.95
N VAL A 87 -8.36 -0.44 8.68
CA VAL A 87 -8.66 0.57 9.71
C VAL A 87 -10.04 0.33 10.30
N VAL A 88 -10.12 0.12 11.62
CA VAL A 88 -11.35 -0.24 12.33
C VAL A 88 -11.78 0.89 13.27
N THR A 89 -13.01 1.39 13.14
CA THR A 89 -13.58 2.39 14.05
C THR A 89 -13.90 1.80 15.43
N SER A 90 -14.10 2.65 16.44
CA SER A 90 -14.43 2.21 17.80
C SER A 90 -15.79 1.51 17.91
N ASP A 91 -16.69 1.73 16.94
CA ASP A 91 -17.97 1.05 16.76
C ASP A 91 -17.89 -0.18 15.81
N ASN A 92 -16.68 -0.70 15.57
CA ASN A 92 -16.39 -1.94 14.83
C ASN A 92 -16.80 -1.92 13.34
N PHE A 93 -16.54 -0.82 12.65
CA PHE A 93 -16.63 -0.77 11.20
C PHE A 93 -15.26 -0.64 10.56
N VAL A 94 -15.06 -1.32 9.44
CA VAL A 94 -13.90 -1.06 8.61
C VAL A 94 -14.15 0.14 7.71
N VAL A 95 -13.17 1.03 7.68
CA VAL A 95 -13.18 2.22 6.83
C VAL A 95 -12.47 1.91 5.51
N TRP A 96 -13.16 2.24 4.43
CA TRP A 96 -12.64 2.19 3.07
C TRP A 96 -12.68 3.59 2.47
N GLN A 97 -11.79 3.84 1.51
CA GLN A 97 -11.65 5.14 0.87
C GLN A 97 -11.80 5.03 -0.63
N GLU A 98 -12.39 6.06 -1.23
CA GLU A 98 -12.31 6.22 -2.67
C GLU A 98 -10.89 6.61 -3.09
N ARG A 99 -10.40 5.95 -4.13
CA ARG A 99 -9.14 6.26 -4.80
C ARG A 99 -9.43 6.59 -6.24
N ASP A 100 -9.23 7.84 -6.61
CA ASP A 100 -9.39 8.37 -7.97
C ASP A 100 -8.05 8.61 -8.69
N THR A 101 -6.92 8.40 -8.00
CA THR A 101 -5.57 8.67 -8.50
C THR A 101 -4.71 7.42 -8.66
N GLY A 102 -3.57 7.58 -9.33
CA GLY A 102 -2.56 6.54 -9.49
C GLY A 102 -2.84 5.56 -10.63
N ASP A 103 -2.26 4.38 -10.51
CA ASP A 103 -2.11 3.41 -11.59
C ASP A 103 -3.21 2.36 -11.70
N TRP A 104 -4.28 2.54 -10.93
CA TRP A 104 -5.49 1.74 -10.99
C TRP A 104 -6.68 2.62 -11.40
N PRO A 105 -7.74 2.04 -12.01
CA PRO A 105 -9.03 2.72 -12.15
C PRO A 105 -9.58 3.22 -10.81
N HIS A 106 -10.52 4.17 -10.89
CA HIS A 106 -11.28 4.61 -9.71
C HIS A 106 -11.86 3.39 -9.01
N SER A 107 -11.51 3.23 -7.74
CA SER A 107 -11.81 2.06 -6.94
C SER A 107 -11.92 2.43 -5.47
N ILE A 108 -12.42 1.48 -4.68
CA ILE A 108 -12.45 1.59 -3.23
C ILE A 108 -11.29 0.77 -2.65
N GLU A 109 -10.49 1.37 -1.78
CA GLU A 109 -9.28 0.75 -1.20
C GLU A 109 -9.19 0.89 0.32
N LEU A 110 -8.38 0.02 0.93
CA LEU A 110 -7.85 0.20 2.28
C LEU A 110 -6.70 1.22 2.23
N SER A 111 -6.45 1.94 3.32
CA SER A 111 -5.35 2.89 3.37
C SER A 111 -4.00 2.17 3.33
N GLY A 112 -3.12 2.63 2.44
CA GLY A 112 -1.82 2.03 2.24
C GLY A 112 -1.07 2.57 1.03
N GLY A 113 0.13 2.06 0.78
CA GLY A 113 0.86 2.31 -0.45
C GLY A 113 2.36 2.06 -0.34
N PHE A 114 3.08 2.55 -1.35
CA PHE A 114 4.52 2.36 -1.49
C PHE A 114 5.33 3.14 -0.47
N LEU A 115 6.33 2.47 0.11
CA LEU A 115 7.39 3.14 0.84
C LEU A 115 8.42 3.68 -0.17
N ARG A 116 8.80 4.95 0.03
CA ARG A 116 9.71 5.70 -0.85
C ARG A 116 11.07 5.88 -0.16
N ALA A 117 12.12 6.07 -0.95
CA ALA A 117 13.45 6.44 -0.41
C ALA A 117 13.38 7.74 0.42
N LEU A 118 12.50 8.67 0.03
CA LEU A 118 12.25 9.90 0.77
C LEU A 118 11.74 9.65 2.20
N ASN A 119 11.04 8.54 2.46
CA ASN A 119 10.61 8.20 3.83
C ASN A 119 11.80 7.99 4.75
N ILE A 120 12.82 7.23 4.30
CA ILE A 120 14.06 7.01 5.05
C ILE A 120 14.82 8.33 5.23
N GLN A 121 14.93 9.14 4.17
CA GLN A 121 15.58 10.46 4.22
C GLN A 121 14.93 11.42 5.23
N ASN A 122 13.62 11.31 5.40
CA ASN A 122 12.85 12.09 6.37
C ASN A 122 12.83 11.47 7.79
N GLY A 123 13.60 10.40 8.03
CA GLY A 123 13.70 9.75 9.34
C GLY A 123 12.58 8.77 9.66
N VAL A 124 11.77 8.34 8.68
CA VAL A 124 10.84 7.22 8.86
C VAL A 124 11.63 5.93 8.76
N LEU A 125 11.99 5.39 9.92
CA LEU A 125 12.85 4.20 10.04
C LEU A 125 12.06 2.90 10.25
N SER A 126 10.73 2.98 10.34
CA SER A 126 9.87 1.81 10.50
C SER A 126 8.66 1.83 9.56
N VAL A 127 8.20 0.65 9.17
CA VAL A 127 6.97 0.48 8.38
C VAL A 127 5.74 0.87 9.22
N ASP A 128 5.80 0.64 10.54
CA ASP A 128 4.77 1.00 11.51
C ASP A 128 4.52 2.51 11.54
N ASP A 129 5.58 3.33 11.57
CA ASP A 129 5.48 4.79 11.50
C ASP A 129 4.91 5.21 10.14
N PHE A 130 5.41 4.61 9.05
CA PHE A 130 4.89 4.90 7.71
C PHE A 130 3.38 4.66 7.62
N ILE A 131 2.88 3.51 8.07
CA ILE A 131 1.46 3.18 7.92
C ILE A 131 0.58 4.01 8.85
N THR A 132 1.06 4.33 10.05
CA THR A 132 0.36 5.22 10.98
C THR A 132 0.23 6.63 10.37
N ASP A 133 1.31 7.16 9.81
CA ASP A 133 1.32 8.49 9.16
C ASP A 133 0.47 8.50 7.91
N ARG A 134 0.48 7.39 7.18
CA ARG A 134 -0.33 7.21 5.99
C ARG A 134 -1.82 7.26 6.33
N VAL A 135 -2.27 6.48 7.31
CA VAL A 135 -3.68 6.46 7.73
C VAL A 135 -4.10 7.83 8.26
N ALA A 136 -3.29 8.46 9.12
CA ALA A 136 -3.58 9.80 9.64
C ALA A 136 -3.80 10.81 8.50
N ARG A 137 -2.90 10.83 7.51
CA ARG A 137 -3.00 11.72 6.36
C ARG A 137 -4.21 11.40 5.48
N ASP A 138 -4.38 10.13 5.13
CA ASP A 138 -5.43 9.70 4.23
C ASP A 138 -6.82 9.98 4.83
N PHE A 139 -6.95 9.97 6.16
CA PHE A 139 -8.22 10.17 6.87
C PHE A 139 -8.39 11.62 7.34
N GLY A 140 -7.39 12.48 7.15
CA GLY A 140 -7.42 13.87 7.64
C GLY A 140 -7.43 14.00 9.16
N ILE A 141 -6.92 13.01 9.90
CA ILE A 141 -6.97 12.97 11.37
C ILE A 141 -5.59 13.04 12.00
N ALA A 142 -5.53 13.50 13.26
CA ALA A 142 -4.31 13.44 14.06
C ALA A 142 -4.00 12.00 14.48
N LYS A 143 -2.70 11.65 14.60
CA LYS A 143 -2.24 10.32 15.05
C LYS A 143 -2.77 9.93 16.44
N THR A 144 -3.16 10.91 17.27
CA THR A 144 -3.76 10.67 18.59
C THR A 144 -5.10 9.93 18.54
N TYR A 145 -5.76 9.88 17.39
CA TYR A 145 -6.97 9.08 17.18
C TYR A 145 -6.66 7.63 16.78
N LEU A 146 -5.39 7.30 16.50
CA LEU A 146 -4.94 5.97 16.10
C LEU A 146 -4.47 5.18 17.33
N THR A 147 -4.92 3.94 17.44
CA THR A 147 -4.63 3.04 18.55
C THR A 147 -4.45 1.61 18.04
N ASN A 148 -3.73 0.79 18.79
CA ASN A 148 -3.57 -0.64 18.52
C ASN A 148 -3.21 -0.94 17.06
N LEU A 149 -1.99 -0.55 16.66
CA LEU A 149 -1.41 -1.03 15.41
C LEU A 149 -0.95 -2.48 15.60
N GLU A 150 -1.51 -3.39 14.83
CA GLU A 150 -1.15 -4.81 14.84
C GLU A 150 -0.61 -5.21 13.48
N PHE A 151 0.61 -5.73 13.47
CA PHE A 151 1.18 -6.37 12.28
C PHE A 151 0.70 -7.82 12.19
N HIS A 152 0.19 -8.21 11.03
CA HIS A 152 -0.32 -9.56 10.80
C HIS A 152 0.65 -10.42 10.00
N SER A 153 1.09 -9.92 8.85
CA SER A 153 1.95 -10.71 7.95
C SER A 153 2.65 -9.85 6.90
N LEU A 154 3.72 -10.41 6.34
CA LEU A 154 4.35 -9.94 5.10
C LEU A 154 3.87 -10.83 3.95
N PHE A 155 3.14 -10.27 2.99
CA PHE A 155 2.61 -11.01 1.85
C PHE A 155 3.33 -10.63 0.55
N MET A 156 3.91 -11.63 -0.11
CA MET A 156 4.55 -11.50 -1.41
C MET A 156 3.50 -11.64 -2.52
N TYR A 157 3.25 -10.57 -3.27
CA TYR A 157 2.25 -10.55 -4.35
C TYR A 157 2.91 -10.30 -5.71
N ASP A 158 3.35 -11.41 -6.33
CA ASP A 158 4.09 -11.44 -7.60
C ASP A 158 3.41 -10.68 -8.73
N ALA A 159 2.07 -10.75 -8.83
CA ALA A 159 1.32 -10.16 -9.94
C ALA A 159 1.49 -8.64 -10.03
N ILE A 160 1.78 -7.98 -8.90
CA ILE A 160 1.96 -6.53 -8.79
C ILE A 160 3.34 -6.14 -8.26
N LEU A 161 4.22 -7.12 -8.04
CA LEU A 161 5.60 -6.94 -7.57
C LEU A 161 5.69 -6.33 -6.17
N GLU A 162 4.77 -6.65 -5.26
CA GLU A 162 4.76 -6.05 -3.92
C GLU A 162 5.12 -7.05 -2.82
N ALA A 163 5.92 -6.61 -1.86
CA ALA A 163 6.12 -7.24 -0.56
C ALA A 163 5.31 -6.40 0.46
N MET A 164 4.07 -6.82 0.68
CA MET A 164 3.06 -6.03 1.39
C MET A 164 3.06 -6.35 2.88
N CYS A 165 3.32 -5.35 3.72
CA CYS A 165 3.13 -5.45 5.16
C CYS A 165 1.65 -5.19 5.49
N CYS A 166 0.96 -6.21 6.00
CA CYS A 166 -0.46 -6.17 6.30
C CYS A 166 -0.69 -5.84 7.78
N TYR A 167 -1.48 -4.80 8.04
CA TYR A 167 -1.78 -4.32 9.38
C TYR A 167 -3.29 -4.27 9.65
N THR A 168 -3.65 -4.32 10.93
CA THR A 168 -4.90 -3.77 11.46
C THR A 168 -4.57 -2.55 12.32
N LEU A 169 -5.37 -1.50 12.22
CA LEU A 169 -5.22 -0.29 13.03
C LEU A 169 -6.58 0.18 13.53
N ASN A 170 -6.70 0.46 14.82
CA ASN A 170 -7.97 0.88 15.41
C ASN A 170 -8.03 2.40 15.56
N LEU A 171 -9.21 2.97 15.37
CA LEU A 171 -9.50 4.36 15.70
C LEU A 171 -10.20 4.43 17.06
N THR A 172 -9.93 5.50 17.81
CA THR A 172 -10.77 5.86 18.96
C THR A 172 -12.12 6.45 18.52
N LEU A 173 -12.21 6.92 17.28
CA LEU A 173 -13.40 7.51 16.67
C LEU A 173 -14.38 6.43 16.19
N SER A 174 -15.66 6.68 16.41
CA SER A 174 -16.76 6.00 15.71
C SER A 174 -16.89 6.51 14.27
N ARG A 175 -17.71 5.84 13.46
CA ARG A 175 -17.99 6.29 12.09
C ARG A 175 -18.50 7.72 12.01
N ASP A 176 -19.52 8.04 12.81
CA ASP A 176 -20.20 9.34 12.75
C ASP A 176 -19.25 10.46 13.19
N GLU A 177 -18.37 10.19 14.16
CA GLU A 177 -17.33 11.13 14.58
C GLU A 177 -16.28 11.33 13.48
N LEU A 178 -15.85 10.27 12.80
CA LEU A 178 -14.90 10.35 11.69
C LEU A 178 -15.45 11.18 10.53
N ILE A 179 -16.70 10.94 10.13
CA ILE A 179 -17.39 11.73 9.09
C ILE A 179 -17.51 13.19 9.52
N LYS A 180 -17.93 13.45 10.76
CA LYS A 180 -18.10 14.81 11.28
C LYS A 180 -16.78 15.59 11.31
N LEU A 181 -15.67 14.91 11.62
CA LEU A 181 -14.35 15.52 11.66
C LEU A 181 -13.82 15.84 10.26
N ASN A 182 -14.21 15.05 9.25
CA ASN A 182 -13.72 15.16 7.87
C ASN A 182 -14.88 15.10 6.85
N PRO A 183 -15.77 16.11 6.82
CA PRO A 183 -16.99 16.06 5.99
C PRO A 183 -16.71 16.04 4.48
N GLU A 184 -15.52 16.47 4.06
CA GLU A 184 -15.08 16.48 2.66
C GLU A 184 -14.52 15.13 2.19
N HIS A 185 -14.31 14.16 3.10
CA HIS A 185 -13.80 12.84 2.75
C HIS A 185 -14.95 11.86 2.48
N SER A 186 -14.90 11.18 1.33
CA SER A 186 -15.80 10.08 0.98
C SER A 186 -15.36 8.78 1.64
N PHE A 187 -15.77 8.56 2.89
CA PHE A 187 -15.56 7.27 3.57
C PHE A 187 -16.71 6.29 3.27
N HIS A 188 -16.35 5.04 3.05
CA HIS A 188 -17.29 3.93 3.03
C HIS A 188 -17.03 3.01 4.22
N PHE A 189 -18.11 2.43 4.75
CA PHE A 189 -18.03 1.63 5.96
C PHE A 189 -18.66 0.27 5.76
N THR A 190 -17.94 -0.78 6.13
CA THR A 190 -18.45 -2.15 6.19
C THR A 190 -18.30 -2.70 7.59
N LYS A 191 -19.07 -3.74 7.93
CA LYS A 191 -18.80 -4.49 9.17
C LYS A 191 -17.48 -5.25 9.07
N THR A 192 -16.94 -5.67 10.21
CA THR A 192 -15.69 -6.43 10.29
C THR A 192 -15.77 -7.85 9.71
N ASP A 193 -16.98 -8.42 9.60
CA ASP A 193 -17.28 -9.73 9.01
C ASP A 193 -17.58 -9.67 7.50
N PHE A 194 -17.47 -8.48 6.88
CA PHE A 194 -17.66 -8.26 5.45
C PHE A 194 -16.77 -9.18 4.61
N ASN A 195 -17.31 -9.69 3.49
CA ASN A 195 -16.55 -10.50 2.57
C ASN A 195 -16.38 -9.81 1.21
N PRO A 196 -15.25 -9.12 0.94
CA PRO A 196 -15.04 -8.33 -0.27
C PRO A 196 -15.04 -9.12 -1.59
N THR A 197 -15.01 -10.46 -1.53
CA THR A 197 -15.10 -11.33 -2.70
C THR A 197 -16.54 -11.68 -3.09
N VAL A 198 -17.50 -11.45 -2.20
CA VAL A 198 -18.92 -11.79 -2.38
C VAL A 198 -19.80 -10.55 -2.22
N ASP A 199 -19.48 -9.71 -1.25
CA ASP A 199 -20.21 -8.51 -0.92
C ASP A 199 -19.64 -7.31 -1.71
N THR A 200 -20.53 -6.44 -2.19
CA THR A 200 -20.13 -5.22 -2.88
C THR A 200 -20.32 -4.01 -1.98
N ILE A 201 -19.39 -3.05 -2.07
CA ILE A 201 -19.58 -1.73 -1.47
C ILE A 201 -20.32 -0.88 -2.51
N HIS A 202 -21.59 -0.55 -2.23
CA HIS A 202 -22.47 0.28 -3.06
C HIS A 202 -22.71 -0.17 -4.52
N GLY A 203 -22.20 -1.34 -4.95
CA GLY A 203 -22.52 -1.95 -6.24
C GLY A 203 -22.03 -1.21 -7.50
N THR A 204 -21.26 -0.14 -7.36
CA THR A 204 -20.88 0.75 -8.48
C THR A 204 -19.37 0.87 -8.72
N LEU A 205 -18.56 0.86 -7.67
CA LEU A 205 -17.10 0.96 -7.78
C LEU A 205 -16.43 -0.38 -7.44
N PRO A 206 -15.42 -0.82 -8.23
CA PRO A 206 -14.69 -2.04 -7.92
C PRO A 206 -13.81 -1.85 -6.68
N LEU A 207 -13.62 -2.94 -5.92
CA LEU A 207 -12.62 -2.97 -4.88
C LEU A 207 -11.22 -3.08 -5.49
N HIS A 208 -10.27 -2.35 -4.92
CA HIS A 208 -8.88 -2.40 -5.30
C HIS A 208 -8.30 -3.79 -4.98
N GLN A 209 -7.75 -4.46 -5.99
CA GLN A 209 -7.32 -5.86 -5.89
C GLN A 209 -6.33 -6.14 -4.74
N PRO A 210 -5.30 -5.30 -4.50
CA PRO A 210 -4.45 -5.42 -3.32
C PRO A 210 -5.23 -5.40 -2.00
N SER A 211 -6.24 -4.53 -1.88
CA SER A 211 -7.08 -4.45 -0.68
C SER A 211 -7.90 -5.74 -0.47
N VAL A 212 -8.42 -6.34 -1.54
CA VAL A 212 -9.10 -7.65 -1.47
C VAL A 212 -8.14 -8.75 -1.01
N ALA A 213 -6.96 -8.82 -1.62
CA ALA A 213 -5.96 -9.84 -1.29
C ALA A 213 -5.48 -9.73 0.17
N VAL A 214 -5.32 -8.52 0.67
CA VAL A 214 -4.97 -8.25 2.09
C VAL A 214 -6.10 -8.67 3.00
N TRP A 215 -7.35 -8.32 2.67
CA TRP A 215 -8.50 -8.68 3.49
C TRP A 215 -8.63 -10.20 3.69
N GLU A 216 -8.44 -10.99 2.63
CA GLU A 216 -8.49 -12.45 2.71
C GLU A 216 -7.43 -13.03 3.65
N ARG A 217 -6.30 -12.35 3.83
CA ARG A 217 -5.22 -12.77 4.73
C ARG A 217 -5.40 -12.32 6.18
N LEU A 218 -6.30 -11.36 6.43
CA LEU A 218 -6.62 -10.82 7.76
C LEU A 218 -7.86 -11.47 8.39
N LYS A 219 -8.38 -12.56 7.80
CA LYS A 219 -9.41 -13.43 8.38
C LYS A 219 -8.76 -14.51 9.24
#